data_AF-A0A355C8E8-F1
#
_entry.id   AF-A0A355C8E8-F1
#
_cell.length_a   1.000
_cell.length_b   1.000
_cell.length_c   1.000
_cell.angle_alpha   90.00
_cell.angle_beta   90.00
_cell.angle_gamma   90.00
#
_symmetry.space_group_name_H-M   'P 1'
#
loop_
_entity.id
_entity.type
_entity.pdbx_description
1 polymer ?
#
loop_
_entity_poly.entity_id
_entity_poly.type
_entity_poly.pdbx_seq_one_letter_code
_entity_poly.pdbx_strand_id
1 'polypeptide(L)'
;MQHNIRLRLFLTATVAITWSIISIFAQETDSLSHYLEVAGRNNPGLNADFLTYKASLEKVPQAGSWPDPELDIGFFLKPMDIVGGRQIADFTLMQMFPWFGTKKTAQTEATHMARMAYEQFRETRDNLYLKVYTQWYVLSTLVEQL
;
A
#
# COMPACT_ATOMS: atom_id res chain seq x y z
N MET A 1 9.44 58.83 0.47
CA MET A 1 8.99 57.69 1.30
C MET A 1 7.61 57.15 0.91
N GLN A 2 6.64 58.00 0.52
CA GLN A 2 5.27 57.61 0.15
C GLN A 2 5.14 56.76 -1.13
N HIS A 3 6.03 56.93 -2.12
CA HIS A 3 5.95 56.25 -3.42
C HIS A 3 6.24 54.74 -3.32
N ASN A 4 7.19 54.34 -2.48
CA ASN A 4 7.56 52.92 -2.28
C ASN A 4 6.48 52.13 -1.54
N ILE A 5 5.68 52.80 -0.70
CA ILE A 5 4.58 52.19 0.05
C ILE A 5 3.41 51.91 -0.89
N ARG A 6 3.08 52.85 -1.80
CA ARG A 6 2.03 52.65 -2.82
C ARG A 6 2.40 51.50 -3.77
N LEU A 7 3.65 51.43 -4.21
CA LEU A 7 4.15 50.37 -5.09
C LEU A 7 4.04 48.97 -4.45
N ARG A 8 4.38 48.84 -3.16
CA ARG A 8 4.24 47.57 -2.43
C ARG A 8 2.77 47.13 -2.28
N LEU A 9 1.87 48.09 -2.06
CA LEU A 9 0.43 47.82 -1.93
C LEU A 9 -0.17 47.30 -3.25
N PHE A 10 0.26 47.84 -4.39
CA PHE A 10 -0.14 47.33 -5.71
C PHE A 10 0.40 45.91 -5.98
N LEU A 11 1.66 45.62 -5.60
CA LEU A 11 2.26 44.29 -5.73
C LEU A 11 1.54 43.22 -4.89
N THR A 12 1.15 43.55 -3.66
CA THR A 12 0.39 42.60 -2.82
C THR A 12 -1.03 42.38 -3.34
N ALA A 13 -1.66 43.42 -3.90
CA ALA A 13 -3.00 43.33 -4.48
C ALA A 13 -3.00 42.48 -5.75
N THR A 14 -2.01 42.62 -6.64
CA THR A 14 -1.93 41.77 -7.84
C THR A 14 -1.69 40.31 -7.49
N VAL A 15 -0.85 40.01 -6.50
CA VAL A 15 -0.64 38.63 -6.03
C VAL A 15 -1.93 38.03 -5.47
N ALA A 16 -2.69 38.78 -4.66
CA ALA A 16 -3.97 38.32 -4.13
C ALA A 16 -5.00 38.07 -5.25
N ILE A 17 -5.06 38.96 -6.25
CA ILE A 17 -5.94 38.80 -7.42
C ILE A 17 -5.54 37.56 -8.23
N THR A 18 -4.23 37.34 -8.47
CA THR A 18 -3.77 36.15 -9.18
C THR A 18 -4.07 34.86 -8.41
N TRP A 19 -4.00 34.87 -7.08
CA TRP A 19 -4.36 33.73 -6.24
C TRP A 19 -5.85 33.40 -6.34
N SER A 20 -6.73 34.40 -6.33
CA SER A 20 -8.17 34.20 -6.52
C SER A 20 -8.53 33.70 -7.90
N ILE A 21 -7.82 34.13 -8.96
CA ILE A 21 -8.10 33.66 -10.33
C ILE A 21 -7.75 32.18 -10.48
N ILE A 22 -6.65 31.71 -9.88
CA ILE A 22 -6.24 30.29 -9.95
C ILE A 22 -7.29 29.37 -9.31
N SER A 23 -7.95 29.79 -8.24
CA SER A 23 -9.01 28.99 -7.60
C SER A 23 -10.27 28.82 -8.46
N ILE A 24 -10.56 29.75 -9.37
CA ILE A 24 -11.75 29.68 -10.25
C ILE A 24 -11.55 28.66 -11.38
N PHE A 25 -10.31 28.50 -11.86
CA PHE A 25 -9.99 27.51 -12.91
C PHE A 25 -9.81 26.08 -12.37
N ALA A 26 -9.80 25.89 -11.04
CA ALA A 26 -9.63 24.58 -10.41
C ALA A 26 -10.95 23.80 -10.22
N GLN A 27 -12.07 24.34 -10.72
CA GLN A 27 -13.37 23.68 -10.62
C GLN A 27 -13.45 22.56 -11.67
N GLU A 28 -13.10 21.34 -11.25
CA GLU A 28 -13.22 20.16 -12.11
C GLU A 28 -14.67 19.97 -12.54
N THR A 29 -14.87 19.69 -13.82
CA THR A 29 -16.18 19.51 -14.44
C THR A 29 -16.95 18.39 -13.75
N ASP A 30 -18.14 18.71 -13.23
CA ASP A 30 -19.08 17.74 -12.67
C ASP A 30 -19.41 16.66 -13.69
N SER A 31 -18.81 15.49 -13.50
CA SER A 31 -19.00 14.32 -14.36
C SER A 31 -18.97 13.05 -13.54
N LEU A 32 -19.82 12.10 -13.90
CA LEU A 32 -19.84 10.77 -13.29
C LEU A 32 -18.46 10.10 -13.31
N SER A 33 -17.70 10.27 -14.40
CA SER A 33 -16.32 9.80 -14.53
C SER A 33 -15.39 10.39 -13.46
N HIS A 34 -15.50 11.69 -13.19
CA HIS A 34 -14.69 12.36 -12.16
C HIS A 34 -15.00 11.77 -10.77
N TYR A 35 -16.28 11.61 -10.44
CA TYR A 35 -16.68 11.02 -9.16
C TYR A 35 -16.24 9.56 -8.99
N LEU A 36 -16.27 8.77 -10.06
CA LEU A 36 -15.75 7.39 -10.04
C LEU A 36 -14.24 7.35 -9.78
N GLU A 37 -13.47 8.25 -10.41
CA GLU A 37 -12.04 8.35 -10.19
C GLU A 37 -11.71 8.79 -8.75
N VAL A 38 -12.36 9.84 -8.26
CA VAL A 38 -12.17 10.35 -6.90
C VAL A 38 -12.56 9.29 -5.87
N ALA A 39 -13.70 8.61 -6.07
CA ALA A 39 -14.12 7.53 -5.18
C ALA A 39 -13.13 6.37 -5.20
N GLY A 40 -12.66 5.94 -6.38
CA GLY A 40 -11.68 4.86 -6.50
C GLY A 40 -10.34 5.18 -5.83
N ARG A 41 -9.82 6.40 -5.98
CA ARG A 41 -8.53 6.81 -5.39
C ARG A 41 -8.59 7.02 -3.88
N ASN A 42 -9.69 7.57 -3.38
CA ASN A 42 -9.78 8.06 -2.00
C ASN A 42 -10.50 7.10 -1.04
N ASN A 43 -11.04 5.97 -1.51
CA ASN A 43 -11.77 5.06 -0.63
C ASN A 43 -10.79 4.24 0.27
N PRO A 44 -10.86 4.39 1.61
CA PRO A 44 -9.96 3.68 2.53
C PRO A 44 -10.21 2.17 2.56
N GLY A 45 -11.46 1.72 2.37
CA GLY A 45 -11.80 0.29 2.33
C GLY A 45 -11.20 -0.39 1.10
N LEU A 46 -11.32 0.24 -0.07
CA LEU A 46 -10.71 -0.25 -1.30
C LEU A 46 -9.17 -0.31 -1.20
N ASN A 47 -8.57 0.72 -0.60
CA ASN A 47 -7.12 0.75 -0.35
C ASN A 47 -6.68 -0.34 0.64
N ALA A 48 -7.45 -0.62 1.69
CA ALA A 48 -7.15 -1.68 2.64
C ALA A 48 -7.18 -3.07 1.99
N ASP A 49 -8.18 -3.35 1.15
CA ASP A 49 -8.28 -4.60 0.41
C ASP A 49 -7.14 -4.75 -0.61
N PHE A 50 -6.75 -3.66 -1.28
CA PHE A 50 -5.62 -3.65 -2.20
C PHE A 50 -4.29 -3.96 -1.48
N LEU A 51 -4.06 -3.36 -0.31
CA LEU A 51 -2.88 -3.65 0.51
C LEU A 51 -2.88 -5.10 1.01
N THR A 52 -4.05 -5.64 1.36
CA THR A 52 -4.20 -7.05 1.75
C THR A 52 -3.85 -7.99 0.61
N TYR A 53 -4.35 -7.71 -0.60
CA TYR A 53 -3.97 -8.42 -1.81
C TYR A 53 -2.46 -8.36 -2.06
N LYS A 54 -1.85 -7.18 -1.99
CA LYS A 54 -0.40 -7.03 -2.16
C LYS A 54 0.39 -7.83 -1.13
N ALA A 55 0.00 -7.78 0.14
CA ALA A 55 0.63 -8.57 1.19
C ALA A 55 0.48 -10.08 0.95
N SER A 56 -0.67 -10.53 0.43
CA SER A 56 -0.88 -11.94 0.09
C SER A 56 -0.03 -12.39 -1.11
N LEU A 57 0.20 -11.53 -2.09
CA LEU A 57 1.11 -11.80 -3.21
C LEU A 57 2.55 -11.94 -2.75
N GLU A 58 3.00 -11.08 -1.83
CA GLU A 58 4.37 -11.13 -1.28
C GLU A 58 4.59 -12.40 -0.43
N LYS A 59 3.53 -12.96 0.16
CA LYS A 59 3.59 -14.24 0.90
C LYS A 59 3.77 -15.46 0.00
N VAL A 60 3.37 -15.41 -1.28
CA VAL A 60 3.51 -16.55 -2.22
C VAL A 60 4.95 -17.02 -2.38
N PRO A 61 5.94 -16.15 -2.72
CA PRO A 61 7.34 -16.57 -2.80
C PRO A 61 7.92 -16.93 -1.44
N GLN A 62 7.47 -16.30 -0.34
CA GLN A 62 7.93 -16.61 1.02
C GLN A 62 7.54 -18.03 1.44
N ALA A 63 6.30 -18.46 1.17
CA ALA A 63 5.83 -19.83 1.40
C ALA A 63 6.58 -20.87 0.53
N GLY A 64 7.10 -20.42 -0.61
CA GLY A 64 7.96 -21.19 -1.50
C GLY A 64 9.46 -21.04 -1.21
N SER A 65 9.89 -20.34 -0.17
CA SER A 65 11.31 -20.14 0.13
C SER A 65 11.90 -21.33 0.89
N TRP A 66 13.23 -21.42 0.91
CA TRP A 66 13.92 -22.32 1.83
C TRP A 66 13.91 -21.71 3.24
N PRO A 67 13.86 -22.54 4.30
CA PRO A 67 14.04 -22.06 5.66
C PRO A 67 15.39 -21.38 5.81
N ASP A 68 15.42 -20.26 6.54
CA ASP A 68 16.66 -19.53 6.77
C ASP A 68 17.62 -20.37 7.62
N PRO A 69 18.93 -20.37 7.31
CA PRO A 69 19.92 -21.05 8.13
C PRO A 69 20.18 -20.27 9.42
N GLU A 70 20.25 -20.99 10.54
CA GLU A 70 20.60 -20.43 11.84
C GLU A 70 22.10 -20.55 12.05
N LEU A 71 22.77 -19.42 12.25
CA LEU A 71 24.20 -19.34 12.55
C LEU A 71 24.38 -18.93 14.01
N ASP A 72 24.98 -19.82 14.80
CA ASP A 72 25.36 -19.56 16.19
C ASP A 72 26.89 -19.42 16.30
N ILE A 73 27.32 -18.38 17.03
CA ILE A 73 28.72 -18.04 17.25
C ILE A 73 28.94 -17.86 18.75
N GLY A 74 29.61 -18.83 19.37
CA GLY A 74 29.95 -18.81 20.79
C GLY A 74 31.42 -18.46 21.02
N PHE A 75 31.73 -17.59 21.99
CA PHE A 75 33.09 -17.34 22.45
C PHE A 75 33.24 -17.72 23.93
N PHE A 76 34.20 -18.59 24.24
CA PHE A 76 34.39 -19.12 25.58
C PHE A 76 35.55 -18.42 26.28
N LEU A 77 35.24 -17.67 27.35
CA LEU A 77 36.24 -16.98 28.18
C LEU A 77 37.18 -17.96 28.92
N LYS A 78 36.69 -19.16 29.22
CA LYS A 78 37.47 -20.27 29.75
C LYS A 78 37.46 -21.38 28.68
N PRO A 79 38.61 -21.78 28.13
CA PRO A 79 38.65 -22.82 27.11
C PRO A 79 38.08 -24.12 27.67
N MET A 80 37.18 -24.74 26.91
CA MET A 80 36.71 -26.09 27.21
C MET A 80 37.77 -27.10 26.74
N ASP A 81 38.12 -28.06 27.60
CA ASP A 81 38.99 -29.17 27.21
C ASP A 81 38.19 -30.19 26.40
N ILE A 82 38.56 -30.34 25.13
CA ILE A 82 38.09 -31.40 24.24
C ILE A 82 39.23 -32.39 24.01
N VAL A 83 38.89 -33.64 23.65
CA VAL A 83 39.83 -34.76 23.50
C VAL A 83 40.96 -34.48 22.48
N GLY A 84 40.87 -33.39 21.70
CA GLY A 84 41.89 -32.94 20.75
C GLY A 84 42.45 -31.51 20.94
N GLY A 85 42.13 -30.78 22.02
CA GLY A 85 42.64 -29.42 22.24
C GLY A 85 41.78 -28.51 23.11
N ARG A 86 42.07 -27.19 23.09
CA ARG A 86 41.30 -26.15 23.79
C ARG A 86 40.36 -25.44 22.81
N GLN A 87 39.05 -25.43 23.07
CA GLN A 87 38.07 -24.70 22.26
C GLN A 87 37.88 -23.28 22.79
N ILE A 88 38.15 -22.25 21.98
CA ILE A 88 38.07 -20.83 22.36
C ILE A 88 36.85 -20.15 21.71
N ALA A 89 36.44 -20.62 20.53
CA ALA A 89 35.24 -20.19 19.83
C ALA A 89 34.57 -21.38 19.14
N ASP A 90 33.26 -21.30 18.96
CA ASP A 90 32.45 -22.28 18.23
C ASP A 90 31.60 -21.57 17.16
N PHE A 91 31.47 -22.21 16.00
CA PHE A 91 30.69 -21.74 14.86
C PHE A 91 29.79 -22.88 14.39
N THR A 92 28.49 -22.78 14.68
CA THR A 92 27.52 -23.81 14.32
C THR A 92 26.52 -23.24 13.32
N LEU A 93 26.36 -23.90 12.16
CA LEU A 93 25.36 -23.56 11.15
C LEU A 93 24.32 -24.68 11.08
N MET A 94 23.07 -24.38 11.42
CA MET A 94 21.94 -25.32 11.41
C MET A 94 20.94 -24.89 10.32
N GLN A 95 20.50 -25.82 9.47
CA GLN A 95 19.41 -25.54 8.53
C GLN A 95 18.44 -26.72 8.48
N MET A 96 17.14 -26.42 8.50
CA MET A 96 16.10 -27.42 8.33
C MET A 96 15.88 -27.70 6.84
N PHE A 97 15.93 -28.98 6.44
CA PHE A 97 15.59 -29.41 5.09
C PHE A 97 14.12 -29.84 5.03
N PRO A 98 13.24 -29.12 4.32
CA PRO A 98 11.85 -29.53 4.16
C PRO A 98 11.74 -30.79 3.29
N TRP A 99 10.78 -31.66 3.61
CA TRP A 99 10.51 -32.84 2.79
C TRP A 99 9.98 -32.45 1.40
N PHE A 100 10.33 -33.25 0.39
CA PHE A 100 9.89 -33.05 -1.00
C PHE A 100 8.37 -32.85 -1.09
N GLY A 101 7.93 -31.91 -1.94
CA GLY A 101 6.51 -31.65 -2.21
C GLY A 101 5.80 -30.69 -1.24
N THR A 102 6.18 -30.65 0.04
CA THR A 102 5.53 -29.78 1.06
C THR A 102 5.56 -28.30 0.67
N LYS A 103 6.72 -27.81 0.22
CA LYS A 103 6.92 -26.44 -0.26
C LYS A 103 6.02 -26.08 -1.46
N LYS A 104 5.86 -27.00 -2.41
CA LYS A 104 5.02 -26.77 -3.60
C LYS A 104 3.55 -26.64 -3.21
N THR A 105 3.08 -27.48 -2.28
CA THR A 105 1.72 -27.41 -1.75
C THR A 105 1.50 -26.11 -0.98
N ALA A 106 2.42 -25.72 -0.10
CA ALA A 106 2.34 -24.46 0.65
C ALA A 106 2.33 -23.22 -0.27
N GLN A 107 3.18 -23.21 -1.31
CA GLN A 107 3.17 -22.14 -2.32
C GLN A 107 1.85 -22.09 -3.10
N THR A 108 1.29 -23.26 -3.45
CA THR A 108 0.02 -23.35 -4.19
C THR A 108 -1.14 -22.82 -3.34
N GLU A 109 -1.18 -23.19 -2.05
CA GLU A 109 -2.14 -22.66 -1.09
C GLU A 109 -2.03 -21.14 -0.96
N ALA A 110 -0.82 -20.62 -0.75
CA ALA A 110 -0.58 -19.17 -0.70
C ALA A 110 -1.03 -18.46 -1.99
N THR A 111 -0.84 -19.09 -3.15
CA THR A 111 -1.29 -18.57 -4.45
C THR A 111 -2.81 -18.50 -4.54
N HIS A 112 -3.52 -19.53 -4.07
CA HIS A 112 -4.98 -19.52 -4.00
C HIS A 112 -5.49 -18.46 -3.02
N MET A 113 -4.84 -18.30 -1.86
CA MET A 113 -5.16 -17.24 -0.91
C MET A 113 -4.98 -15.85 -1.52
N ALA A 114 -3.90 -15.62 -2.28
CA ALA A 114 -3.70 -14.36 -2.98
C ALA A 114 -4.76 -14.08 -4.05
N ARG A 115 -5.22 -15.13 -4.74
CA ARG A 115 -6.34 -15.02 -5.68
C ARG A 115 -7.65 -14.67 -4.96
N MET A 116 -7.94 -15.29 -3.82
CA MET A 116 -9.13 -14.94 -3.03
C MET A 116 -9.09 -13.47 -2.57
N ALA A 117 -7.94 -12.97 -2.10
CA ALA A 117 -7.80 -11.57 -1.72
C ALA A 117 -8.01 -10.61 -2.91
N TYR A 118 -7.57 -11.00 -4.12
CA TYR A 118 -7.85 -10.22 -5.34
C TYR A 118 -9.34 -10.16 -5.68
N GLU A 119 -10.05 -11.28 -5.57
CA GLU A 119 -11.48 -11.34 -5.82
C GLU A 119 -12.25 -10.47 -4.80
N GLN A 120 -11.84 -10.48 -3.53
CA GLN A 120 -12.40 -9.60 -2.49
C GLN A 120 -12.21 -8.12 -2.82
N PHE A 121 -11.00 -7.72 -3.21
CA PHE A 121 -10.73 -6.35 -3.67
C PHE A 121 -11.63 -5.94 -4.84
N ARG A 122 -11.84 -6.86 -5.80
CA ARG A 122 -12.70 -6.61 -6.96
C ARG A 122 -14.15 -6.42 -6.55
N GLU A 123 -14.65 -7.25 -5.63
CA GLU A 123 -16.01 -7.12 -5.09
C GLU A 123 -16.22 -5.76 -4.40
N THR A 124 -15.29 -5.35 -3.53
CA THR A 124 -15.35 -4.05 -2.84
C THR A 124 -15.36 -2.88 -3.84
N ARG A 125 -14.53 -2.95 -4.89
CA ARG A 125 -14.51 -1.95 -5.97
C ARG A 125 -15.85 -1.87 -6.69
N ASP A 126 -16.39 -3.02 -7.08
CA ASP A 126 -17.62 -3.08 -7.86
C ASP A 126 -18.81 -2.59 -7.02
N ASN A 127 -18.84 -2.89 -5.71
CA ASN A 127 -19.80 -2.35 -4.76
C ASN A 127 -19.69 -0.82 -4.62
N LEU A 128 -18.47 -0.30 -4.53
CA LEU A 128 -18.22 1.14 -4.48
C LEU A 128 -18.74 1.83 -5.74
N TYR A 129 -18.42 1.31 -6.92
CA TYR A 129 -18.87 1.90 -8.18
C TYR A 129 -20.38 1.85 -8.30
N LEU A 130 -21.02 0.74 -7.91
CA LEU A 130 -22.47 0.64 -7.87
C LEU A 130 -23.08 1.74 -6.99
N LYS A 131 -22.54 2.00 -5.80
CA LYS A 131 -23.01 3.07 -4.91
C LYS A 131 -22.87 4.46 -5.54
N VAL A 132 -21.78 4.72 -6.25
CA VAL A 132 -21.58 6.00 -6.95
C VAL A 132 -22.62 6.14 -8.07
N TYR A 133 -22.84 5.10 -8.88
CA TYR A 133 -23.85 5.11 -9.93
C TYR A 133 -25.25 5.35 -9.39
N THR A 134 -25.64 4.66 -8.31
CA THR A 134 -26.98 4.83 -7.73
C THR A 134 -27.16 6.24 -7.18
N GLN A 135 -26.14 6.79 -6.52
CA GLN A 135 -26.21 8.14 -5.98
C GLN A 135 -26.26 9.20 -7.09
N TRP A 136 -25.46 9.01 -8.15
CA TRP A 136 -25.48 9.89 -9.31
C TRP A 136 -26.85 9.89 -10.01
N TYR A 137 -27.45 8.72 -10.17
CA TYR A 137 -28.80 8.60 -10.72
C TYR A 137 -29.82 9.36 -9.88
N VAL A 138 -29.81 9.21 -8.55
CA VAL A 138 -30.70 9.96 -7.64
C VAL A 138 -30.49 11.47 -7.80
N LEU A 139 -29.24 11.95 -7.80
CA LEU A 139 -28.94 13.37 -8.01
C LEU A 139 -29.44 13.88 -9.36
N SER A 140 -29.26 13.10 -10.43
CA SER A 140 -29.72 13.45 -11.77
C SER A 140 -31.24 13.60 -11.82
N THR A 141 -31.99 12.70 -11.16
CA THR A 141 -33.46 12.78 -11.10
C THR A 141 -33.96 13.98 -10.30
N LEU A 142 -33.24 14.41 -9.27
CA LEU A 142 -33.60 15.61 -8.50
C LEU A 142 -33.40 16.90 -9.29
N VAL A 143 -32.34 16.95 -10.11
CA VAL A 143 -32.08 18.09 -11.01
C VAL A 143 -33.16 18.20 -12.08
N GLU A 144 -33.66 17.09 -12.59
CA GLU A 144 -34.73 17.08 -13.61
C GLU A 144 -36.10 17.53 -13.06
N GLN A 145 -36.31 17.42 -11.74
CA GLN A 145 -37.56 17.84 -11.07
C GLN A 145 -37.60 19.34 -10.72
N LEU A 146 -36.48 20.04 -10.80
CA LEU A 146 -36.31 21.47 -10.48
C LEU A 146 -36.46 22.33 -11.74
#